data_AF-A0AAV9DWA2-F1
#
_entry.id   AF-A0AAV9DWA2-F1
#
_cell.length_a   1.000
_cell.length_b   1.000
_cell.length_c   1.000
_cell.angle_alpha   90.00
_cell.angle_beta   90.00
_cell.angle_gamma   90.00
#
_symmetry.space_group_name_H-M   'P 1'
#
loop_
_entity.id
_entity.type
_entity.pdbx_description
1 polymer ?
#
loop_
_entity_poly.entity_id
_entity_poly.type
_entity_poly.pdbx_seq_one_letter_code
_entity_poly.pdbx_strand_id
1 'polypeptide(L)'
;MALPPETDEYIRESIEHSLGLNVSTKTLQLKLLASEESRRRLQNEVFQLHDRLREREERLERSKSEASMNAQALRKFIEEKEMMSSKYAELLDQCSKWEEECALFHRDRELLEAFGNEADERARCFEARAHEVEEDVKRLSEELAYYKHEMEVYSENESRVTEELRVLHERIGELEQLGSQGNGEGAICSQCARLKKDNDGLRARLPETVSIIALAAEIESLKKDKENLKFNLSRAEEEVTLLSKQSNMLDEENKKLQKQLYKERQRQGSGGKLSSVSAKGKRKASPRIDRTPVEREIDFNGSESSRRPLSPMQQNSPDSRMHKK
;
A
#
# COMPACT_ATOMS: atom_id res chain seq x y z
N MET A 1 -21.84 -17.67 109.89
CA MET A 1 -20.86 -18.70 110.32
C MET A 1 -19.68 -17.97 110.92
N ALA A 2 -19.25 -18.33 112.13
CA ALA A 2 -18.09 -17.72 112.76
C ALA A 2 -16.81 -18.20 112.07
N LEU A 3 -15.88 -17.29 111.79
CA LEU A 3 -14.56 -17.64 111.28
C LEU A 3 -13.76 -18.38 112.37
N PRO A 4 -12.80 -19.24 111.98
CA PRO A 4 -11.87 -19.82 112.94
C PRO A 4 -11.17 -18.72 113.75
N PRO A 5 -10.97 -18.90 115.07
CA PRO A 5 -10.45 -17.85 115.96
C PRO A 5 -9.07 -17.33 115.51
N GLU A 6 -8.26 -18.20 114.93
CA GLU A 6 -6.93 -17.85 114.39
C GLU A 6 -7.00 -16.92 113.17
N THR A 7 -8.03 -17.10 112.34
CA THR A 7 -8.27 -16.26 111.17
C THR A 7 -8.83 -14.90 111.57
N ASP A 8 -9.73 -14.87 112.57
CA ASP A 8 -10.30 -13.64 113.11
C ASP A 8 -9.24 -12.77 113.81
N GLU A 9 -8.33 -13.38 114.56
CA GLU A 9 -7.20 -12.71 115.20
C GLU A 9 -6.16 -12.19 114.19
N TYR A 10 -5.86 -12.96 113.14
CA TYR A 10 -5.00 -12.50 112.04
C TYR A 10 -5.62 -11.31 111.27
N ILE A 11 -6.93 -11.30 111.07
CA ILE A 11 -7.64 -10.19 110.41
C ILE A 11 -7.60 -8.94 111.30
N ARG A 12 -7.89 -9.08 112.60
CA ARG A 12 -7.84 -7.99 113.58
C ARG A 12 -6.45 -7.36 113.64
N GLU A 13 -5.41 -8.17 113.86
CA GLU A 13 -4.03 -7.70 113.87
C GLU A 13 -3.63 -7.15 112.49
N SER A 14 -4.15 -7.68 111.38
CA SER A 14 -3.87 -7.11 110.06
C SER A 14 -4.42 -5.70 109.88
N ILE A 15 -5.60 -5.41 110.44
CA ILE A 15 -6.19 -4.07 110.46
C ILE A 15 -5.39 -3.14 111.38
N GLU A 16 -5.07 -3.60 112.60
CA GLU A 16 -4.25 -2.84 113.58
C GLU A 16 -2.88 -2.46 113.01
N HIS A 17 -2.19 -3.39 112.35
CA HIS A 17 -0.93 -3.11 111.65
C HIS A 17 -1.09 -2.08 110.52
N SER A 18 -2.21 -2.10 109.80
CA SER A 18 -2.47 -1.12 108.72
C SER A 18 -2.74 0.29 109.26
N LEU A 19 -3.20 0.38 110.51
CA LEU A 19 -3.38 1.62 111.26
C LEU A 19 -2.12 2.06 112.02
N GLY A 20 -1.00 1.34 111.89
CA GLY A 20 0.28 1.65 112.54
C GLY A 20 0.39 1.20 114.00
N LEU A 21 -0.50 0.34 114.47
CA LEU A 21 -0.49 -0.20 115.83
C LEU A 21 0.42 -1.44 115.93
N ASN A 22 0.92 -1.69 117.15
CA ASN A 22 1.77 -2.84 117.42
C ASN A 22 0.99 -4.15 117.28
N VAL A 23 1.59 -5.12 116.59
CA VAL A 23 1.01 -6.44 116.35
C VAL A 23 1.95 -7.55 116.80
N SER A 24 1.42 -8.76 116.91
CA SER A 24 2.21 -9.92 117.30
C SER A 24 3.31 -10.23 116.28
N THR A 25 4.44 -10.75 116.78
CA THR A 25 5.54 -11.26 115.95
C THR A 25 5.07 -12.35 114.98
N LYS A 26 4.07 -13.15 115.38
CA LYS A 26 3.47 -14.22 114.57
C LYS A 26 2.79 -13.65 113.31
N THR A 27 2.01 -12.58 113.46
CA THR A 27 1.35 -11.92 112.31
C THR A 27 2.36 -11.26 111.37
N LEU A 28 3.42 -10.65 111.89
CA LEU A 28 4.51 -10.11 111.06
C LEU A 28 5.22 -11.19 110.24
N GLN A 29 5.53 -12.35 110.84
CA GLN A 29 6.15 -13.48 110.15
C GLN A 29 5.24 -14.06 109.05
N LEU A 30 3.93 -14.21 109.32
CA LEU A 30 2.97 -14.67 108.32
C LEU A 30 2.87 -13.71 107.13
N LYS A 31 2.83 -12.39 107.38
CA LYS A 31 2.84 -11.37 106.32
C LYS A 31 4.13 -11.38 105.51
N LEU A 32 5.29 -11.56 106.16
CA LEU A 32 6.56 -11.69 105.48
C LEU A 32 6.57 -12.91 104.55
N LEU A 33 6.14 -14.08 105.04
CA LEU A 33 6.04 -15.29 104.23
C LEU A 33 5.10 -15.12 103.03
N ALA A 34 3.91 -14.53 103.25
CA ALA A 34 2.94 -14.25 102.19
C ALA A 34 3.49 -13.24 101.15
N SER A 35 4.24 -12.23 101.60
CA SER A 35 4.92 -11.28 100.72
C SER A 35 6.04 -11.95 99.91
N GLU A 36 6.85 -12.81 100.52
CA GLU A 36 7.90 -13.55 99.83
C GLU A 36 7.35 -14.56 98.81
N GLU A 37 6.22 -15.19 99.11
CA GLU A 37 5.54 -16.09 98.19
C GLU A 37 4.93 -15.31 97.01
N SER A 38 4.24 -14.20 97.28
CA SER A 38 3.69 -13.35 96.20
C SER A 38 4.79 -12.76 95.33
N ARG A 39 5.93 -12.32 95.91
CA ARG A 39 7.12 -11.91 95.18
C ARG A 39 7.67 -13.02 94.29
N ARG A 40 7.76 -14.25 94.79
CA ARG A 40 8.20 -15.42 93.99
C ARG A 40 7.26 -15.71 92.82
N ARG A 41 5.94 -15.66 93.04
CA ARG A 41 4.95 -15.85 91.98
C ARG A 41 5.06 -14.77 90.90
N LEU A 42 5.13 -13.49 91.29
CA LEU A 42 5.32 -12.38 90.37
C LEU A 42 6.63 -12.51 89.58
N GLN A 43 7.72 -12.89 90.25
CA GLN A 43 9.01 -13.10 89.59
C GLN A 43 8.92 -14.21 88.52
N ASN A 44 8.22 -15.31 88.82
CA ASN A 44 7.98 -16.37 87.83
C ASN A 44 7.11 -15.90 86.67
N GLU A 45 6.07 -15.11 86.92
CA GLU A 45 5.24 -14.52 85.87
C GLU A 45 6.03 -13.57 84.97
N VAL A 46 6.90 -12.74 85.55
CA VAL A 46 7.79 -11.85 84.79
C VAL A 46 8.72 -12.65 83.88
N PHE A 47 9.32 -13.73 84.36
CA PHE A 47 10.15 -14.60 83.52
C PHE A 47 9.35 -15.22 82.38
N GLN A 48 8.16 -15.77 82.66
CA GLN A 48 7.30 -16.34 81.63
C GLN A 48 6.88 -15.31 80.57
N LEU A 49 6.55 -14.10 80.99
CA LEU A 49 6.19 -13.01 80.08
C LEU A 49 7.39 -12.58 79.23
N HIS A 50 8.59 -12.54 79.82
CA HIS A 50 9.81 -12.20 79.09
C HIS A 50 10.14 -13.25 78.01
N ASP A 51 10.04 -14.53 78.33
CA ASP A 51 10.25 -15.61 77.36
C ASP A 51 9.22 -15.57 76.23
N ARG A 52 7.95 -15.32 76.56
CA ARG A 52 6.88 -15.14 75.56
C ARG A 52 7.11 -13.92 74.67
N LEU A 53 7.60 -12.81 75.23
CA LEU A 53 7.92 -11.61 74.46
C LEU A 53 9.05 -11.90 73.47
N ARG A 54 10.14 -12.52 73.93
CA ARG A 54 11.27 -12.91 73.07
C ARG A 54 10.84 -13.83 71.94
N GLU A 55 10.05 -14.85 72.24
CA GLU A 55 9.54 -15.78 71.23
C GLU A 55 8.64 -15.07 70.19
N ARG A 56 7.91 -14.03 70.59
CA ARG A 56 7.10 -13.21 69.67
C ARG A 56 7.98 -12.28 68.82
N GLU A 57 9.01 -11.69 69.39
CA GLU A 57 9.99 -10.86 68.67
C GLU A 57 10.72 -11.68 67.60
N GLU A 58 11.16 -12.89 67.91
CA GLU A 58 11.80 -13.77 66.92
C GLU A 58 10.86 -14.18 65.78
N ARG A 59 9.59 -14.48 66.09
CA ARG A 59 8.57 -14.75 65.06
C ARG A 59 8.34 -13.52 64.18
N LEU A 60 8.31 -12.34 64.77
CA LEU A 60 8.13 -11.08 64.05
C LEU A 60 9.32 -10.83 63.11
N GLU A 61 10.55 -11.02 63.57
CA GLU A 61 11.74 -10.84 62.72
C GLU A 61 11.81 -11.86 61.58
N ARG A 62 11.45 -13.12 61.84
CA ARG A 62 11.30 -14.14 60.78
C ARG A 62 10.27 -13.69 59.74
N SER A 63 9.08 -13.30 60.18
CA SER A 63 8.02 -12.81 59.29
C SER A 63 8.43 -11.56 58.49
N LYS A 64 9.13 -10.61 59.10
CA LYS A 64 9.68 -9.42 58.40
C LYS A 64 10.71 -9.82 57.34
N SER A 65 11.61 -10.74 57.66
CA SER A 65 12.63 -11.21 56.73
C SER A 65 12.00 -11.93 55.52
N GLU A 66 11.00 -12.79 55.75
CA GLU A 66 10.24 -13.47 54.71
C GLU A 66 9.47 -12.48 53.83
N ALA A 67 8.76 -11.52 54.44
CA ALA A 67 8.03 -10.48 53.73
C ALA A 67 8.97 -9.61 52.87
N SER A 68 10.16 -9.27 53.37
CA SER A 68 11.18 -8.51 52.63
C SER A 68 11.67 -9.27 51.39
N MET A 69 12.02 -10.55 51.56
CA MET A 69 12.46 -11.41 50.46
C MET A 69 11.36 -11.58 49.41
N ASN A 70 10.12 -11.82 49.83
CA ASN A 70 8.97 -11.94 48.94
C ASN A 70 8.70 -10.63 48.18
N ALA A 71 8.78 -9.48 48.85
CA ALA A 71 8.63 -8.18 48.20
C ALA A 71 9.73 -7.92 47.17
N GLN A 72 10.97 -8.36 47.42
CA GLN A 72 12.05 -8.25 46.45
C GLN A 72 11.84 -9.18 45.25
N ALA A 73 11.39 -10.41 45.47
CA ALA A 73 11.06 -11.34 44.40
C ALA A 73 9.94 -10.78 43.50
N LEU A 74 8.87 -10.26 44.10
CA LEU A 74 7.77 -9.62 43.36
C LEU A 74 8.24 -8.41 42.55
N ARG A 75 9.12 -7.57 43.09
CA ARG A 75 9.72 -6.45 42.33
C ARG A 75 10.45 -6.94 41.09
N LYS A 76 11.31 -7.97 41.21
CA LYS A 76 12.01 -8.55 40.06
C LYS A 76 11.05 -9.11 39.01
N PHE A 77 10.00 -9.81 39.43
CA PHE A 77 8.98 -10.31 38.50
C PHE A 77 8.24 -9.19 37.77
N ILE A 78 7.96 -8.07 38.44
CA ILE A 78 7.35 -6.90 37.81
C ILE A 78 8.31 -6.28 36.80
N GLU A 79 9.57 -6.07 37.17
CA GLU A 79 10.61 -5.54 36.27
C GLU A 79 10.80 -6.42 35.02
N GLU A 80 10.85 -7.75 35.18
CA GLU A 80 10.94 -8.69 34.06
C GLU A 80 9.70 -8.64 33.18
N LYS A 81 8.50 -8.58 33.77
CA LYS A 81 7.24 -8.45 33.02
C LYS A 81 7.20 -7.15 32.21
N GLU A 82 7.60 -6.03 32.80
CA GLU A 82 7.66 -4.73 32.12
C GLU A 82 8.69 -4.73 30.98
N MET A 83 9.87 -5.31 31.22
CA MET A 83 10.90 -5.48 30.20
C MET A 83 10.41 -6.33 29.03
N MET A 84 9.75 -7.47 29.30
CA MET A 84 9.16 -8.29 28.26
C MET A 84 8.05 -7.56 27.50
N SER A 85 7.21 -6.79 28.20
CA SER A 85 6.18 -5.97 27.57
C SER A 85 6.77 -4.92 26.62
N SER A 86 7.89 -4.28 26.96
CA SER A 86 8.60 -3.34 26.08
C SER A 86 9.09 -4.05 24.81
N LYS A 87 9.74 -5.21 24.97
CA LYS A 87 10.22 -6.01 23.84
C LYS A 87 9.09 -6.46 22.92
N TYR A 88 7.94 -6.84 23.47
CA TYR A 88 6.76 -7.17 22.65
C TYR A 88 6.25 -5.97 21.86
N ALA A 89 6.22 -4.78 22.47
CA ALA A 89 5.83 -3.55 21.77
C ALA A 89 6.83 -3.19 20.65
N GLU A 90 8.14 -3.27 20.92
CA GLU A 90 9.19 -3.05 19.92
C GLU A 90 9.09 -4.03 18.75
N LEU A 91 8.82 -5.31 19.03
CA LEU A 91 8.66 -6.33 18.00
C LEU A 91 7.39 -6.09 17.15
N LEU A 92 6.30 -5.64 17.78
CA LEU A 92 5.07 -5.26 17.05
C LEU A 92 5.31 -4.06 16.12
N ASP A 93 6.03 -3.05 16.59
CA ASP A 93 6.40 -1.90 15.75
C ASP A 93 7.27 -2.34 14.56
N GLN A 94 8.19 -3.28 14.76
CA GLN A 94 8.97 -3.86 13.67
C GLN A 94 8.10 -4.63 12.68
N CYS A 95 7.19 -5.49 13.17
CA CYS A 95 6.25 -6.19 12.29
C CYS A 95 5.43 -5.22 11.43
N SER A 96 4.93 -4.13 12.02
CA SER A 96 4.19 -3.10 11.27
C SER A 96 5.03 -2.47 10.15
N LYS A 97 6.31 -2.19 10.41
CA LYS A 97 7.22 -1.65 9.37
C LYS A 97 7.45 -2.65 8.24
N TRP A 98 7.63 -3.93 8.57
CA TRP A 98 7.80 -4.98 7.57
C TRP A 98 6.53 -5.20 6.74
N GLU A 99 5.36 -5.09 7.34
CA GLU A 99 4.08 -5.14 6.62
C GLU A 99 3.95 -3.99 5.61
N GLU A 100 4.29 -2.75 6.01
CA GLU A 100 4.32 -1.59 5.12
C GLU A 100 5.32 -1.79 3.97
N GLU A 101 6.51 -2.32 4.27
CA GLU A 101 7.55 -2.57 3.29
C GLU A 101 7.17 -3.67 2.28
N CYS A 102 6.53 -4.75 2.75
CA CYS A 102 5.95 -5.79 1.89
C CYS A 102 4.85 -5.23 0.98
N ALA A 103 3.99 -4.35 1.50
CA ALA A 103 2.96 -3.69 0.71
C ALA A 103 3.56 -2.81 -0.40
N LEU A 104 4.67 -2.11 -0.11
CA LEU A 104 5.42 -1.36 -1.12
C LEU A 104 6.01 -2.27 -2.19
N PHE A 105 6.62 -3.40 -1.81
CA PHE A 105 7.14 -4.37 -2.78
C PHE A 105 6.05 -4.95 -3.69
N HIS A 106 4.87 -5.25 -3.13
CA HIS A 106 3.75 -5.71 -3.94
C HIS A 106 3.29 -4.65 -4.94
N ARG A 107 3.15 -3.40 -4.51
CA ARG A 107 2.80 -2.29 -5.40
C ARG A 107 3.84 -2.06 -6.49
N ASP A 108 5.12 -2.08 -6.15
CA ASP A 108 6.20 -1.92 -7.14
C ASP A 108 6.16 -3.07 -8.17
N ARG A 109 5.93 -4.31 -7.73
CA ARG A 109 5.78 -5.47 -8.63
C ARG A 109 4.62 -5.29 -9.61
N GLU A 110 3.46 -4.85 -9.12
CA GLU A 110 2.28 -4.58 -9.95
C GLU A 110 2.55 -3.48 -11.00
N LEU A 111 3.25 -2.41 -10.60
CA LEU A 111 3.63 -1.34 -11.52
C LEU A 111 4.60 -1.83 -12.60
N LEU A 112 5.57 -2.67 -12.25
CA LEU A 112 6.49 -3.26 -13.21
C LEU A 112 5.76 -4.19 -14.19
N GLU A 113 4.81 -4.98 -13.71
CA GLU A 113 4.00 -5.87 -14.54
C GLU A 113 3.13 -5.07 -15.53
N ALA A 114 2.48 -4.00 -15.06
CA ALA A 114 1.72 -3.10 -15.92
C ALA A 114 2.59 -2.41 -16.98
N PHE A 115 3.79 -1.97 -16.60
CA PHE A 115 4.75 -1.39 -17.53
C PHE A 115 5.19 -2.37 -18.61
N GLY A 116 5.46 -3.63 -18.23
CA GLY A 116 5.78 -4.70 -19.17
C GLY A 116 4.66 -4.91 -20.19
N ASN A 117 3.42 -4.99 -19.72
CA ASN A 117 2.25 -5.15 -20.59
C ASN A 117 2.10 -3.98 -21.58
N GLU A 118 2.26 -2.73 -21.13
CA GLU A 118 2.17 -1.54 -22.01
C GLU A 118 3.33 -1.49 -23.03
N ALA A 119 4.52 -1.94 -22.66
CA ALA A 119 5.65 -2.06 -23.59
C ALA A 119 5.38 -3.13 -24.66
N ASP A 120 4.87 -4.29 -24.27
CA ASP A 120 4.53 -5.40 -25.17
C ASP A 120 3.38 -5.03 -26.12
N GLU A 121 2.37 -4.32 -25.64
CA GLU A 121 1.28 -3.79 -26.48
C GLU A 121 1.83 -2.81 -27.53
N ARG A 122 2.69 -1.88 -27.13
CA ARG A 122 3.34 -0.95 -28.07
C ARG A 122 4.19 -1.69 -29.11
N ALA A 123 4.97 -2.69 -28.69
CA ALA A 123 5.77 -3.50 -29.59
C ALA A 123 4.88 -4.21 -30.63
N ARG A 124 3.79 -4.85 -30.18
CA ARG A 124 2.80 -5.48 -31.07
C ARG A 124 2.17 -4.48 -32.06
N CYS A 125 1.83 -3.27 -31.62
CA CYS A 125 1.32 -2.23 -32.51
C CYS A 125 2.34 -1.81 -33.57
N PHE A 126 3.62 -1.69 -33.19
CA PHE A 126 4.69 -1.37 -34.15
C PHE A 126 4.90 -2.51 -35.16
N GLU A 127 4.89 -3.77 -34.70
CA GLU A 127 5.00 -4.95 -35.57
C GLU A 127 3.84 -5.04 -36.57
N ALA A 128 2.60 -4.85 -36.10
CA ALA A 128 1.42 -4.84 -36.97
C ALA A 128 1.53 -3.76 -38.07
N ARG A 129 1.93 -2.54 -37.69
CA ARG A 129 2.11 -1.44 -38.65
C ARG A 129 3.26 -1.70 -39.62
N ALA A 130 4.35 -2.31 -39.16
CA ALA A 130 5.45 -2.69 -40.05
C ALA A 130 4.99 -3.71 -41.08
N HIS A 131 4.21 -4.72 -40.66
CA HIS A 131 3.63 -5.72 -41.55
C HIS A 131 2.68 -5.10 -42.58
N GLU A 132 1.79 -4.18 -42.18
CA GLU A 132 0.92 -3.45 -43.12
C GLU A 132 1.74 -2.70 -44.18
N VAL A 133 2.80 -2.01 -43.78
CA VAL A 133 3.68 -1.28 -44.70
C VAL A 133 4.43 -2.25 -45.63
N GLU A 134 4.89 -3.40 -45.12
CA GLU A 134 5.52 -4.44 -45.94
C GLU A 134 4.57 -5.00 -47.00
N GLU A 135 3.31 -5.24 -46.65
CA GLU A 135 2.27 -5.66 -47.59
C GLU A 135 1.99 -4.59 -48.65
N ASP A 136 1.90 -3.33 -48.26
CA ASP A 136 1.67 -2.22 -49.20
C ASP A 136 2.87 -2.00 -50.13
N VAL A 137 4.10 -2.10 -49.62
CA VAL A 137 5.32 -2.04 -50.45
C VAL A 137 5.33 -3.18 -51.46
N LYS A 138 4.94 -4.39 -51.05
CA LYS A 138 4.85 -5.54 -51.95
C LYS A 138 3.81 -5.30 -53.05
N ARG A 139 2.61 -4.84 -52.69
CA ARG A 139 1.52 -4.50 -53.63
C ARG A 139 1.95 -3.44 -54.64
N LEU A 140 2.52 -2.33 -54.16
CA LEU A 140 2.99 -1.24 -55.02
C LEU A 140 4.16 -1.70 -55.93
N SER A 141 5.00 -2.61 -55.45
CA SER A 141 6.08 -3.18 -56.27
C SER A 141 5.52 -4.05 -57.40
N GLU A 142 4.49 -4.85 -57.13
CA GLU A 142 3.78 -5.65 -58.13
C GLU A 142 3.07 -4.75 -59.16
N GLU A 143 2.39 -3.68 -58.72
CA GLU A 143 1.76 -2.68 -59.61
C GLU A 143 2.79 -1.95 -60.48
N LEU A 144 3.92 -1.55 -59.91
CA LEU A 144 4.99 -0.89 -60.65
C LEU A 144 5.61 -1.83 -61.69
N ALA A 145 5.81 -3.10 -61.34
CA ALA A 145 6.27 -4.12 -62.29
C ALA A 145 5.26 -4.34 -63.44
N TYR A 146 3.97 -4.34 -63.13
CA TYR A 146 2.91 -4.40 -64.13
C TYR A 146 2.98 -3.23 -65.11
N TYR A 147 2.99 -1.99 -64.62
CA TYR A 147 3.04 -0.79 -65.48
C TYR A 147 4.35 -0.71 -66.27
N LYS A 148 5.47 -1.12 -65.69
CA LYS A 148 6.74 -1.21 -66.41
C LYS A 148 6.64 -2.16 -67.60
N HIS A 149 6.08 -3.36 -67.40
CA HIS A 149 5.87 -4.32 -68.48
C HIS A 149 4.92 -3.77 -69.55
N GLU A 150 3.84 -3.11 -69.15
CA GLU A 150 2.89 -2.49 -70.09
C GLU A 150 3.57 -1.44 -70.97
N MET A 151 4.41 -0.57 -70.38
CA MET A 151 5.20 0.44 -71.10
C MET A 151 6.21 -0.19 -72.07
N GLU A 152 6.87 -1.28 -71.67
CA GLU A 152 7.80 -2.02 -72.55
C GLU A 152 7.05 -2.58 -73.78
N VAL A 153 5.88 -3.19 -73.59
CA VAL A 153 5.03 -3.69 -74.68
C VAL A 153 4.55 -2.55 -75.60
N TYR A 154 4.15 -1.40 -75.04
CA TYR A 154 3.79 -0.23 -75.86
C TYR A 154 4.97 0.29 -76.68
N SER A 155 6.17 0.37 -76.11
CA SER A 155 7.39 0.80 -76.80
C SER A 155 7.80 -0.15 -77.93
N GLU A 156 7.64 -1.47 -77.73
CA GLU A 156 7.88 -2.48 -78.77
C GLU A 156 6.86 -2.36 -79.90
N ASN A 157 5.59 -2.15 -79.57
CA ASN A 157 4.54 -1.92 -80.56
C ASN A 157 4.76 -0.62 -81.34
N GLU A 158 5.17 0.47 -80.68
CA GLU A 158 5.51 1.74 -81.32
C GLU A 158 6.72 1.58 -82.25
N SER A 159 7.74 0.84 -81.83
CA SER A 159 8.89 0.48 -82.68
C SER A 159 8.46 -0.35 -83.90
N ARG A 160 7.50 -1.26 -83.74
CA ARG A 160 6.95 -2.06 -84.85
C ARG A 160 6.12 -1.20 -85.81
N VAL A 161 5.27 -0.31 -85.28
CA VAL A 161 4.46 0.61 -86.09
C VAL A 161 5.33 1.62 -86.82
N THR A 162 6.39 2.14 -86.19
CA THR A 162 7.33 3.05 -86.86
C THR A 162 8.11 2.35 -87.97
N GLU A 163 8.51 1.09 -87.78
CA GLU A 163 9.11 0.28 -88.85
C GLU A 163 8.11 -0.03 -89.96
N GLU A 164 6.87 -0.43 -89.63
CA GLU A 164 5.78 -0.62 -90.59
C GLU A 164 5.48 0.68 -91.37
N LEU A 165 5.50 1.84 -90.71
CA LEU A 165 5.35 3.16 -91.34
C LEU A 165 6.55 3.53 -92.20
N ARG A 166 7.77 3.16 -91.82
CA ARG A 166 8.98 3.36 -92.64
C ARG A 166 8.86 2.56 -93.95
N VAL A 167 8.46 1.29 -93.84
CA VAL A 167 8.18 0.42 -94.99
C VAL A 167 7.04 1.00 -95.86
N LEU A 168 5.98 1.50 -95.24
CA LEU A 168 4.88 2.14 -95.97
C LEU A 168 5.31 3.45 -96.64
N HIS A 169 6.14 4.29 -95.99
CA HIS A 169 6.67 5.50 -96.62
C HIS A 169 7.62 5.19 -97.77
N GLU A 170 8.44 4.14 -97.66
CA GLU A 170 9.26 3.66 -98.78
C GLU A 170 8.35 3.21 -99.94
N ARG A 171 7.29 2.46 -99.65
CA ARG A 171 6.28 2.04 -100.63
C ARG A 171 5.47 3.20 -101.21
N ILE A 172 5.17 4.22 -100.41
CA ILE A 172 4.51 5.45 -100.87
C ILE A 172 5.47 6.26 -101.74
N GLY A 173 6.77 6.33 -101.42
CA GLY A 173 7.79 6.93 -102.29
C GLY A 173 7.89 6.21 -103.64
N GLU A 174 7.78 4.88 -103.65
CA GLU A 174 7.64 4.08 -104.90
C GLU A 174 6.33 4.42 -105.65
N LEU A 175 5.22 4.64 -104.93
CA LEU A 175 3.92 4.97 -105.50
C LEU A 175 3.78 6.46 -105.92
N GLU A 176 4.49 7.38 -105.29
CA GLU A 176 4.54 8.82 -105.64
C GLU A 176 5.46 9.06 -106.83
N GLN A 177 6.51 8.23 -107.00
CA GLN A 177 7.21 8.11 -108.29
C GLN A 177 6.27 7.61 -109.40
N LEU A 178 5.29 6.75 -109.08
CA LEU A 178 4.20 6.35 -109.99
C LEU A 178 3.05 7.38 -110.07
N GLY A 179 2.97 8.31 -109.12
CA GLY A 179 1.84 9.22 -108.86
C GLY A 179 2.06 10.67 -109.27
N SER A 180 3.15 10.99 -109.98
CA SER A 180 3.38 12.30 -110.63
C SER A 180 2.38 12.61 -111.77
N GLN A 181 1.19 12.01 -111.74
CA GLN A 181 -0.01 12.37 -112.49
C GLN A 181 -1.25 12.12 -111.62
N GLY A 182 -1.92 13.20 -111.18
CA GLY A 182 -3.36 13.16 -110.86
C GLY A 182 -3.81 13.78 -109.55
N ASN A 183 -4.46 14.94 -109.67
CA ASN A 183 -5.22 15.70 -108.67
C ASN A 183 -6.29 14.90 -107.90
N GLY A 184 -6.72 15.43 -106.73
CA GLY A 184 -8.16 15.41 -106.42
C GLY A 184 -8.56 15.49 -104.95
N GLU A 185 -9.00 16.68 -104.55
CA GLU A 185 -9.73 17.04 -103.33
C GLU A 185 -10.93 16.10 -103.02
N GLY A 186 -11.18 15.85 -101.73
CA GLY A 186 -12.34 15.06 -101.29
C GLY A 186 -12.42 14.75 -99.80
N ALA A 187 -11.98 15.68 -98.94
CA ALA A 187 -12.21 15.60 -97.50
C ALA A 187 -13.67 16.00 -97.17
N ILE A 188 -14.18 15.53 -96.03
CA ILE A 188 -15.48 15.87 -95.41
C ILE A 188 -16.65 14.93 -95.80
N CYS A 189 -16.58 13.65 -95.41
CA CYS A 189 -17.81 12.85 -95.19
C CYS A 189 -17.64 11.70 -94.15
N SER A 190 -16.41 11.30 -93.82
CA SER A 190 -16.12 10.26 -92.81
C SER A 190 -15.92 10.80 -91.39
N GLN A 191 -15.64 12.09 -91.23
CA GLN A 191 -15.34 12.72 -89.94
C GLN A 191 -16.59 12.91 -89.06
N CYS A 192 -17.74 13.20 -89.69
CA CYS A 192 -19.05 13.27 -89.00
C CYS A 192 -19.54 11.93 -88.47
N ALA A 193 -19.20 10.81 -89.14
CA ALA A 193 -19.56 9.47 -88.67
C ALA A 193 -18.75 9.06 -87.42
N ARG A 194 -17.50 9.52 -87.34
CA ARG A 194 -16.59 9.26 -86.21
C ARG A 194 -17.05 9.99 -84.94
N LEU A 195 -17.38 11.28 -85.08
CA LEU A 195 -17.93 12.09 -83.98
C LEU A 195 -19.26 11.56 -83.44
N LYS A 196 -20.10 10.96 -84.30
CA LYS A 196 -21.35 10.33 -83.89
C LYS A 196 -21.11 9.08 -83.02
N LYS A 197 -20.12 8.26 -83.39
CA LYS A 197 -19.70 7.07 -82.64
C LYS A 197 -19.06 7.43 -81.29
N ASP A 198 -18.30 8.52 -81.23
CA ASP A 198 -17.73 9.01 -79.98
C ASP A 198 -18.81 9.58 -79.04
N ASN A 199 -19.84 10.24 -79.59
CA ASN A 199 -20.99 10.73 -78.81
C ASN A 199 -21.85 9.57 -78.26
N ASP A 200 -22.08 8.53 -79.06
CA ASP A 200 -22.74 7.30 -78.62
C ASP A 200 -21.90 6.54 -77.58
N GLY A 201 -20.56 6.56 -77.70
CA GLY A 201 -19.63 6.01 -76.71
C GLY A 201 -19.63 6.78 -75.39
N LEU A 202 -19.74 8.11 -75.43
CA LEU A 202 -19.91 8.95 -74.23
C LEU A 202 -21.27 8.72 -73.55
N ARG A 203 -22.34 8.49 -74.32
CA ARG A 203 -23.65 8.06 -73.80
C ARG A 203 -23.64 6.66 -73.20
N ALA A 204 -22.78 5.76 -73.69
CA ALA A 204 -22.61 4.42 -73.12
C ALA A 204 -21.80 4.40 -71.81
N ARG A 205 -21.03 5.47 -71.52
CA ARG A 205 -20.28 5.68 -70.27
C ARG A 205 -21.07 6.38 -69.16
N LEU A 206 -22.31 6.78 -69.45
CA LEU A 206 -23.29 7.28 -68.48
C LEU A 206 -23.68 6.33 -67.30
N PRO A 207 -23.39 5.00 -67.28
CA PRO A 207 -23.63 4.15 -66.10
C PRO A 207 -22.84 4.56 -64.86
N GLU A 208 -21.87 5.47 -64.96
CA GLU A 208 -21.23 6.14 -63.80
C GLU A 208 -22.25 6.84 -62.87
N THR A 209 -23.48 7.10 -63.34
CA THR A 209 -24.59 7.61 -62.51
C THR A 209 -25.12 6.59 -61.48
N VAL A 210 -24.96 5.29 -61.72
CA VAL A 210 -25.32 4.24 -60.73
C VAL A 210 -24.33 4.22 -59.57
N SER A 211 -23.06 4.54 -59.82
CA SER A 211 -22.03 4.72 -58.77
C SER A 211 -22.33 5.93 -57.88
N ILE A 212 -22.84 7.02 -58.45
CA ILE A 212 -23.22 8.22 -57.69
C ILE A 212 -24.43 7.95 -56.76
N ILE A 213 -25.41 7.14 -57.21
CA ILE A 213 -26.57 6.77 -56.37
C ILE A 213 -26.14 5.86 -55.21
N ALA A 214 -25.23 4.91 -55.44
CA ALA A 214 -24.67 4.06 -54.39
C ALA A 214 -23.88 4.87 -53.35
N LEU A 215 -23.03 5.79 -53.83
CA LEU A 215 -22.29 6.72 -52.95
C LEU A 215 -23.23 7.63 -52.15
N ALA A 216 -24.33 8.10 -52.75
CA ALA A 216 -25.32 8.91 -52.04
C ALA A 216 -26.03 8.13 -50.92
N ALA A 217 -26.31 6.83 -51.13
CA ALA A 217 -26.90 5.97 -50.10
C ALA A 217 -25.92 5.69 -48.95
N GLU A 218 -24.64 5.48 -49.26
CA GLU A 218 -23.58 5.30 -48.26
C GLU A 218 -23.37 6.58 -47.42
N ILE A 219 -23.40 7.75 -48.05
CA ILE A 219 -23.32 9.05 -47.36
C ILE A 219 -24.48 9.23 -46.37
N GLU A 220 -25.72 8.88 -46.74
CA GLU A 220 -26.86 8.95 -45.83
C GLU A 220 -26.77 7.91 -44.69
N SER A 221 -26.24 6.70 -44.95
CA SER A 221 -25.97 5.72 -43.90
C SER A 221 -24.93 6.23 -42.90
N LEU A 222 -23.79 6.73 -43.37
CA LEU A 222 -22.72 7.27 -42.53
C LEU A 222 -23.17 8.50 -41.73
N LYS A 223 -24.07 9.31 -42.30
CA LYS A 223 -24.67 10.45 -41.61
C LYS A 223 -25.57 10.00 -40.45
N LYS A 224 -26.33 8.92 -40.64
CA LYS A 224 -27.13 8.31 -39.56
C LYS A 224 -26.24 7.71 -38.46
N ASP A 225 -25.17 7.03 -38.84
CA ASP A 225 -24.23 6.45 -37.86
C ASP A 225 -23.50 7.55 -37.07
N LYS A 226 -23.14 8.66 -37.72
CA LYS A 226 -22.59 9.85 -37.06
C LYS A 226 -23.55 10.45 -36.02
N GLU A 227 -24.84 10.53 -36.31
CA GLU A 227 -25.85 11.01 -35.35
C GLU A 227 -25.97 10.06 -34.15
N ASN A 228 -25.99 8.75 -34.38
CA ASN A 228 -26.03 7.73 -33.32
C ASN A 228 -24.79 7.80 -32.42
N LEU A 229 -23.60 7.93 -33.01
CA LEU A 229 -22.34 8.05 -32.26
C LEU A 229 -22.31 9.31 -31.41
N LYS A 230 -22.82 10.45 -31.93
CA LYS A 230 -22.95 11.67 -31.14
C LYS A 230 -23.89 11.50 -29.94
N PHE A 231 -25.04 10.85 -30.14
CA PHE A 231 -25.98 10.56 -29.06
C PHE A 231 -25.35 9.67 -27.98
N ASN A 232 -24.66 8.60 -28.39
CA ASN A 232 -23.98 7.70 -27.47
C ASN A 232 -22.84 8.40 -26.72
N LEU A 233 -22.08 9.26 -27.39
CA LEU A 233 -21.03 10.05 -26.75
C LEU A 233 -21.60 10.98 -25.68
N SER A 234 -22.66 11.74 -26.00
CA SER A 234 -23.34 12.62 -25.04
C SER A 234 -23.83 11.85 -23.81
N ARG A 235 -24.41 10.66 -24.02
CA ARG A 235 -24.86 9.80 -22.93
C ARG A 235 -23.70 9.27 -22.08
N ALA A 236 -22.61 8.84 -22.72
CA ALA A 236 -21.41 8.38 -22.01
C ALA A 236 -20.80 9.52 -21.16
N GLU A 237 -20.76 10.74 -21.68
CA GLU A 237 -20.33 11.93 -20.94
C GLU A 237 -21.24 12.19 -19.71
N GLU A 238 -22.57 12.11 -19.87
CA GLU A 238 -23.50 12.21 -18.74
C GLU A 238 -23.28 11.13 -17.68
N GLU A 239 -23.10 9.87 -18.09
CA GLU A 239 -22.82 8.75 -17.19
C GLU A 239 -21.50 8.97 -16.42
N VAL A 240 -20.45 9.46 -17.08
CA VAL A 240 -19.18 9.82 -16.43
C VAL A 240 -19.38 10.93 -15.40
N THR A 241 -20.18 11.96 -15.70
CA THR A 241 -20.45 13.02 -14.72
C THR A 241 -21.24 12.52 -13.50
N LEU A 242 -22.18 11.60 -13.70
CA LEU A 242 -22.94 10.99 -12.61
C LEU A 242 -22.04 10.11 -11.73
N LEU A 243 -21.20 9.28 -12.34
CA LEU A 243 -20.22 8.44 -11.63
C LEU A 243 -19.21 9.29 -10.86
N SER A 244 -18.72 10.39 -11.44
CA SER A 244 -17.84 11.34 -10.74
C SER A 244 -18.52 11.94 -9.51
N LYS A 245 -19.80 12.34 -9.61
CA LYS A 245 -20.57 12.83 -8.46
C LYS A 245 -20.74 11.76 -7.37
N GLN A 246 -21.04 10.53 -7.75
CA GLN A 246 -21.15 9.41 -6.81
C GLN A 246 -19.82 9.10 -6.12
N SER A 247 -18.71 9.07 -6.87
CA SER A 247 -17.36 8.87 -6.34
C SER A 247 -17.03 9.94 -5.29
N ASN A 248 -17.33 11.21 -5.59
CA ASN A 248 -17.10 12.30 -4.65
C ASN A 248 -17.93 12.16 -3.36
N MET A 249 -19.18 11.70 -3.44
CA MET A 249 -20.00 11.45 -2.24
C MET A 249 -19.42 10.31 -1.39
N LEU A 250 -19.01 9.21 -2.03
CA LEU A 250 -18.40 8.07 -1.35
C LEU A 250 -17.07 8.44 -0.70
N ASP A 251 -16.25 9.28 -1.34
CA ASP A 251 -15.01 9.79 -0.77
C ASP A 251 -15.26 10.64 0.48
N GLU A 252 -16.29 11.49 0.46
CA GLU A 252 -16.66 12.28 1.64
C GLU A 252 -17.20 11.43 2.78
N GLU A 253 -17.95 10.36 2.50
CA GLU A 253 -18.35 9.37 3.51
C GLU A 253 -17.17 8.59 4.07
N ASN A 254 -16.25 8.12 3.21
CA ASN A 254 -15.03 7.44 3.63
C ASN A 254 -14.17 8.33 4.55
N LYS A 255 -14.00 9.62 4.20
CA LYS A 255 -13.29 10.58 5.07
C LYS A 255 -14.00 10.76 6.42
N LYS A 256 -15.33 10.77 6.47
CA LYS A 256 -16.10 10.84 7.72
C LYS A 256 -15.90 9.58 8.57
N LEU A 257 -15.96 8.40 7.96
CA LEU A 257 -15.74 7.13 8.65
C LEU A 257 -14.32 7.02 9.21
N GLN A 258 -13.30 7.40 8.45
CA GLN A 258 -11.91 7.44 8.94
C GLN A 258 -11.77 8.36 10.16
N LYS A 259 -12.40 9.55 10.13
CA LYS A 259 -12.42 10.46 11.28
C LYS A 259 -13.14 9.86 12.49
N GLN A 260 -14.20 9.08 12.29
CA GLN A 260 -14.90 8.38 13.38
C GLN A 260 -14.03 7.26 13.96
N LEU A 261 -13.42 6.42 13.14
CA LEU A 261 -12.50 5.36 13.57
C LEU A 261 -11.32 5.93 14.35
N TYR A 262 -10.75 7.04 13.90
CA TYR A 262 -9.68 7.73 14.64
C TYR A 262 -10.17 8.21 16.01
N LYS A 263 -11.37 8.81 16.09
CA LYS A 263 -11.97 9.25 17.36
C LYS A 263 -12.29 8.08 18.30
N GLU A 264 -12.74 6.94 17.78
CA GLU A 264 -13.01 5.74 18.59
C GLU A 264 -11.73 5.14 19.16
N ARG A 265 -10.66 5.04 18.34
CA ARG A 265 -9.33 4.62 18.83
C ARG A 265 -8.81 5.53 19.94
N GLN A 266 -9.00 6.84 19.81
CA GLN A 266 -8.61 7.82 20.85
C GLN A 266 -9.44 7.68 22.14
N ARG A 267 -10.72 7.30 22.05
CA ARG A 267 -11.57 7.06 23.23
C ARG A 267 -11.21 5.77 23.97
N GLN A 268 -10.76 4.73 23.25
CA GLN A 268 -10.31 3.46 23.85
C GLN A 268 -8.93 3.58 24.54
N GLY A 269 -8.14 4.63 24.25
CA GLY A 269 -6.86 4.91 24.91
C GLY A 269 -6.95 5.59 26.29
N SER A 270 -8.13 6.01 26.76
CA SER A 270 -8.29 6.79 28.01
C SER A 270 -8.56 5.93 29.26
N GLY A 271 -8.12 4.66 29.27
CA GLY A 271 -8.34 3.69 30.34
C GLY A 271 -7.16 3.41 31.27
N GLY A 272 -6.11 4.25 31.28
CA GLY A 272 -4.90 4.00 32.09
C GLY A 272 -4.29 5.27 32.68
N LYS A 273 -4.79 5.71 33.84
CA LYS A 273 -4.07 6.66 34.70
C LYS A 273 -3.10 5.88 35.60
N LEU A 274 -1.81 6.20 35.57
CA LEU A 274 -1.03 6.40 36.80
C LEU A 274 -0.01 7.53 36.60
N SER A 275 -0.10 8.49 37.52
CA SER A 275 0.81 9.62 37.69
C SER A 275 2.23 9.17 38.01
N SER A 276 3.24 9.81 37.43
CA SER A 276 4.59 9.79 38.00
C SER A 276 5.08 11.21 38.29
N VAL A 277 5.36 11.43 39.56
CA VAL A 277 5.99 12.60 40.15
C VAL A 277 7.47 12.60 39.77
N SER A 278 7.96 13.77 39.37
CA SER A 278 9.36 14.07 39.11
C SER A 278 10.18 14.09 40.41
N ALA A 279 11.25 13.30 40.48
CA ALA A 279 12.29 13.46 41.48
C ALA A 279 13.69 13.21 40.88
N LYS A 280 14.56 14.21 41.08
CA LYS A 280 16.00 14.26 40.78
C LYS A 280 16.79 13.18 41.53
N GLY A 281 17.80 12.60 40.87
CA GLY A 281 18.87 11.83 41.52
C GLY A 281 20.08 11.61 40.62
N LYS A 282 21.26 11.97 41.11
CA LYS A 282 22.55 12.03 40.40
C LYS A 282 23.42 10.78 40.65
N ARG A 283 24.22 10.42 39.63
CA ARG A 283 25.64 9.94 39.66
C ARG A 283 26.01 8.46 39.94
N LYS A 284 26.80 7.94 38.97
CA LYS A 284 28.11 7.20 39.04
C LYS A 284 28.16 5.65 38.85
N ALA A 285 28.62 5.27 37.65
CA ALA A 285 29.79 4.42 37.26
C ALA A 285 30.01 2.97 37.77
N SER A 286 30.00 2.00 36.80
CA SER A 286 30.90 0.85 36.44
C SER A 286 31.44 -0.15 37.50
N PRO A 287 31.95 -1.39 37.16
CA PRO A 287 32.27 -1.99 35.84
C PRO A 287 31.95 -3.51 35.61
N ARG A 288 31.97 -3.87 34.31
CA ARG A 288 32.36 -5.15 33.62
C ARG A 288 32.17 -6.51 34.32
N ILE A 289 31.37 -7.38 33.69
CA ILE A 289 31.59 -8.83 33.67
C ILE A 289 31.35 -9.33 32.24
N ASP A 290 32.39 -9.95 31.68
CA ASP A 290 32.42 -10.65 30.41
C ASP A 290 31.44 -11.83 30.39
N ARG A 291 30.72 -12.01 29.26
CA ARG A 291 30.25 -13.30 28.75
C ARG A 291 29.68 -13.14 27.35
N THR A 292 30.46 -13.56 26.36
CA THR A 292 29.96 -13.97 25.04
C THR A 292 29.15 -15.26 25.19
N PRO A 293 28.04 -15.40 24.46
CA PRO A 293 28.04 -16.39 23.40
C PRO A 293 27.51 -15.82 22.08
N VAL A 294 28.02 -16.39 21.00
CA VAL A 294 27.70 -16.11 19.60
C VAL A 294 26.19 -16.20 19.36
N GLU A 295 25.53 -15.06 19.27
CA GLU A 295 24.30 -14.88 18.49
C GLU A 295 24.60 -13.81 17.46
N ARG A 296 24.23 -14.07 16.21
CA ARG A 296 24.39 -13.13 15.10
C ARG A 296 23.48 -11.93 15.40
N GLU A 297 24.04 -10.89 16.02
CA GLU A 297 23.46 -9.56 15.97
C GLU A 297 23.39 -9.15 14.49
N ILE A 298 22.19 -9.22 13.94
CA ILE A 298 21.87 -8.42 12.76
C ILE A 298 21.71 -7.01 13.30
N ASP A 299 22.74 -6.19 13.09
CA ASP A 299 22.77 -4.79 13.47
C ASP A 299 21.76 -4.01 12.61
N PHE A 300 20.58 -3.74 13.16
CA PHE A 300 19.50 -2.99 12.49
C PHE A 300 19.56 -1.48 12.74
N ASN A 301 20.69 -0.93 13.20
CA ASN A 301 20.87 0.52 13.34
C ASN A 301 21.36 1.22 12.06
N GLY A 302 21.37 0.53 10.92
CA GLY A 302 21.70 1.09 9.63
C GLY A 302 20.60 1.95 9.05
N SER A 303 20.38 3.16 9.60
CA SER A 303 19.73 4.31 8.96
C SER A 303 18.75 3.95 7.82
N GLU A 304 17.64 3.29 8.12
CA GLU A 304 16.61 2.98 7.13
C GLU A 304 15.90 4.29 6.75
N SER A 305 16.46 4.96 5.74
CA SER A 305 15.75 5.96 4.96
C SER A 305 14.54 5.24 4.35
N SER A 306 13.35 5.43 4.92
CA SER A 306 12.09 4.91 4.38
C SER A 306 12.04 5.20 2.88
N ARG A 307 12.13 4.13 2.08
CA ARG A 307 12.17 4.25 0.62
C ARG A 307 10.84 4.82 0.12
N ARG A 308 10.90 5.63 -0.94
CA ARG A 308 9.68 6.14 -1.59
C ARG A 308 9.24 5.14 -2.66
N PRO A 309 7.91 4.93 -2.82
CA PRO A 309 7.39 4.09 -3.89
C PRO A 309 7.84 4.60 -5.26
N LEU A 310 7.96 3.68 -6.22
CA LEU A 310 8.26 4.05 -7.60
C LEU A 310 7.14 4.96 -8.13
N SER A 311 7.53 6.15 -8.60
CA SER A 311 6.57 7.07 -9.22
C SER A 311 6.21 6.57 -10.62
N PRO A 312 4.96 6.73 -11.07
CA PRO A 312 4.60 6.48 -12.46
C PRO A 312 5.49 7.33 -13.37
N MET A 313 6.23 6.69 -14.28
CA MET A 313 7.02 7.42 -15.25
C MET A 313 6.09 8.22 -16.13
N GLN A 314 6.27 9.55 -16.15
CA GLN A 314 5.59 10.42 -17.11
C GLN A 314 5.89 9.89 -18.52
N GLN A 315 4.84 9.66 -19.29
CA GLN A 315 4.95 9.28 -20.68
C GLN A 315 5.87 10.29 -21.38
N ASN A 316 7.03 9.82 -21.83
CA ASN A 316 7.90 10.59 -22.71
C ASN A 316 7.18 10.71 -24.05
N SER A 317 6.26 11.67 -24.14
CA SER A 317 5.68 12.08 -25.39
C SER A 317 6.79 12.65 -26.27
N PRO A 318 6.90 12.23 -27.55
CA PRO A 318 8.03 12.60 -28.41
C PRO A 318 8.14 14.11 -28.73
N ASP A 319 7.20 14.94 -28.28
CA ASP A 319 7.16 16.38 -28.60
C ASP A 319 7.99 17.30 -27.67
N SER A 320 8.62 16.80 -26.59
CA SER A 320 9.32 17.68 -25.62
C SER A 320 10.77 18.05 -25.99
N ARG A 321 11.32 17.57 -27.11
CA ARG A 321 12.71 17.88 -27.52
C ARG A 321 12.87 19.17 -28.34
N MET A 322 11.80 19.90 -28.62
CA MET A 322 11.89 21.17 -29.32
C MET A 322 11.61 22.32 -28.35
N HIS A 323 12.58 22.69 -27.49
CA HIS A 323 12.81 24.07 -27.01
C HIS A 323 13.99 24.08 -26.03
N LYS A 324 15.20 23.97 -26.57
CA LYS A 324 16.38 24.63 -26.00
C LYS A 324 17.11 25.35 -27.14
N LYS A 325 16.91 26.66 -27.22
CA LYS A 325 17.88 27.61 -27.75
C LYS A 325 18.10 28.66 -26.68
#